data_AF-A0A946H4U4-F1
#
_entry.id   AF-A0A946H4U4-F1
#
_cell.length_a   1.000
_cell.length_b   1.000
_cell.length_c   1.000
_cell.angle_alpha   90.00
_cell.angle_beta   90.00
_cell.angle_gamma   90.00
#
_symmetry.space_group_name_H-M   'P 1'
#
loop_
_entity.id
_entity.type
_entity.pdbx_description
1 polymer ?
#
loop_
_entity_poly.entity_id
_entity_poly.type
_entity_poly.pdbx_seq_one_letter_code
_entity_poly.pdbx_strand_id
1 'polypeptide(L)'
;MKPGSVIVDLAAEGGGNCELTQYDQVVQTEGVAIVGFANVAARMGTDASALYARNLLNLVQPFVDKESGALVLDFEDEVIAGACAMKAGELVHPTLIENQEG
;
A
#
# COMPACT_ATOMS: atom_id res chain seq x y z
N MET A 1 22.60 -2.85 -21.65
CA MET A 1 23.32 -1.81 -20.87
C MET A 1 24.80 -2.18 -20.78
N LYS A 2 25.66 -1.40 -20.13
CA LYS A 2 27.06 -1.83 -19.92
C LYS A 2 27.08 -3.05 -18.97
N PRO A 3 27.91 -4.08 -19.22
CA PRO A 3 28.10 -5.17 -18.27
C PRO A 3 28.47 -4.64 -16.87
N GLY A 4 27.86 -5.21 -15.83
CA GLY A 4 27.97 -4.77 -14.44
C GLY A 4 26.91 -3.74 -14.02
N SER A 5 26.00 -3.32 -14.92
CA SER A 5 24.89 -2.44 -14.55
C SER A 5 23.86 -3.17 -13.68
N VAL A 6 23.10 -2.39 -12.89
CA VAL A 6 21.98 -2.89 -12.08
C VAL A 6 20.72 -2.07 -12.38
N ILE A 7 19.61 -2.77 -12.62
CA ILE A 7 18.27 -2.20 -12.67
C ILE A 7 17.57 -2.57 -11.35
N VAL A 8 16.97 -1.59 -10.69
CA VAL A 8 16.10 -1.83 -9.54
C VAL A 8 14.69 -1.44 -9.96
N ASP A 9 13.82 -2.45 -10.12
CA ASP A 9 12.45 -2.26 -10.58
C ASP A 9 11.49 -2.34 -9.39
N LEU A 10 11.04 -1.17 -8.92
CA LEU A 10 10.11 -1.05 -7.80
C LEU A 10 8.66 -1.44 -8.16
N ALA A 11 8.36 -1.64 -9.45
CA ALA A 11 7.01 -2.00 -9.91
C ALA A 11 6.83 -3.53 -10.08
N ALA A 12 7.73 -4.35 -9.55
CA ALA A 12 7.73 -5.80 -9.75
C ALA A 12 6.40 -6.48 -9.35
N GLU A 13 5.68 -5.95 -8.35
CA GLU A 13 4.39 -6.49 -7.92
C GLU A 13 3.24 -6.21 -8.91
N GLY A 14 3.36 -5.17 -9.72
CA GLY A 14 2.37 -4.75 -10.72
C GLY A 14 2.68 -5.21 -12.15
N GLY A 15 3.59 -6.17 -12.32
CA GLY A 15 4.05 -6.66 -13.63
C GLY A 15 5.43 -6.13 -14.07
N GLY A 16 6.01 -5.17 -13.34
CA GLY A 16 7.34 -4.62 -13.61
C GLY A 16 7.36 -3.56 -14.73
N ASN A 17 8.29 -2.61 -14.62
CA ASN A 17 8.60 -1.67 -15.71
C ASN A 17 9.55 -2.28 -16.74
N CYS A 18 10.34 -3.28 -16.35
CA CYS A 18 11.22 -4.01 -17.24
C CYS A 18 10.58 -5.35 -17.59
N GLU A 19 10.49 -5.67 -18.89
CA GLU A 19 9.92 -6.92 -19.39
C GLU A 19 10.59 -8.18 -18.81
N LEU A 20 11.85 -8.05 -18.39
CA LEU A 20 12.64 -9.14 -17.80
C LEU A 20 12.58 -9.19 -16.27
N THR A 21 11.82 -8.29 -15.62
CA THR A 21 11.61 -8.31 -14.17
C THR A 21 10.87 -9.58 -13.78
N GLN A 22 11.38 -10.27 -12.75
CA GLN A 22 10.71 -11.41 -12.14
C GLN A 22 10.35 -11.07 -10.70
N TYR A 23 9.10 -11.37 -10.34
CA TYR A 23 8.56 -11.12 -9.01
C TYR A 23 9.42 -11.78 -7.93
N ASP A 24 9.81 -10.97 -6.95
CA ASP A 24 10.62 -11.32 -5.78
C ASP A 24 11.97 -11.98 -6.08
N GLN A 25 12.60 -11.60 -7.20
CA GLN A 25 13.85 -12.19 -7.65
C GLN A 25 14.90 -11.17 -8.06
N VAL A 26 16.16 -11.62 -8.09
CA VAL A 26 17.25 -10.92 -8.79
C VAL A 26 17.69 -11.80 -9.95
N VAL A 27 17.49 -11.31 -11.17
CA VAL A 27 17.87 -12.04 -12.39
C VAL A 27 19.09 -11.40 -13.02
N GLN A 28 19.88 -12.20 -13.74
CA GLN A 28 21.04 -11.74 -14.48
C GLN A 28 20.80 -11.99 -15.96
N THR A 29 20.93 -10.96 -16.79
CA THR A 29 20.76 -11.06 -18.24
C THR A 29 21.74 -10.14 -18.96
N GLU A 30 22.45 -10.65 -19.96
CA GLU A 30 23.41 -9.88 -20.78
C GLU A 30 24.42 -9.04 -19.97
N GLY A 31 24.83 -9.54 -18.79
CA GLY A 31 25.74 -8.86 -17.88
C GLY A 31 25.09 -7.75 -17.04
N VAL A 32 23.77 -7.69 -16.94
CA VAL A 32 23.00 -6.73 -16.14
C VAL A 32 22.19 -7.48 -15.08
N ALA A 33 22.26 -7.01 -13.84
CA ALA A 33 21.41 -7.52 -12.76
C ALA A 33 20.09 -6.75 -12.73
N ILE A 34 18.95 -7.45 -12.65
CA ILE A 34 17.63 -6.85 -12.52
C ILE A 34 17.04 -7.31 -11.19
N VAL A 35 16.79 -6.34 -10.31
CA VAL A 35 16.27 -6.54 -8.96
C VAL A 35 14.78 -6.24 -8.94
N GLY A 36 13.96 -7.27 -8.72
CA GLY A 36 12.50 -7.19 -8.70
C GLY A 36 11.91 -7.63 -7.36
N PHE A 37 12.45 -7.15 -6.24
CA PHE A 37 11.97 -7.54 -4.91
C PHE A 37 10.52 -7.11 -4.66
N ALA A 38 9.74 -8.02 -4.08
CA ALA A 38 8.43 -7.68 -3.54
C ALA A 38 8.59 -6.98 -2.18
N ASN A 39 7.53 -6.31 -1.73
CA ASN A 39 7.42 -5.68 -0.41
C ASN A 39 8.72 -4.96 0.02
N VAL A 40 9.19 -4.04 -0.82
CA VAL A 40 10.47 -3.35 -0.60
C VAL A 40 10.49 -2.60 0.74
N ALA A 41 9.35 -2.10 1.21
CA ALA A 41 9.22 -1.45 2.51
C ALA A 41 9.59 -2.37 3.68
N ALA A 42 9.30 -3.67 3.60
CA ALA A 42 9.66 -4.63 4.66
C ALA A 42 11.18 -4.79 4.83
N ARG A 43 11.98 -4.41 3.84
CA ARG A 43 13.46 -4.41 3.94
C ARG A 43 13.99 -3.32 4.86
N MET A 44 13.16 -2.33 5.19
CA MET A 44 13.39 -1.33 6.24
C MET A 44 12.27 -1.39 7.27
N GLY A 45 11.95 -2.60 7.74
CA GLY A 45 10.78 -2.87 8.57
C GLY A 45 10.62 -1.96 9.79
N THR A 46 11.71 -1.60 10.48
CA THR A 46 11.66 -0.70 11.64
C THR A 46 11.14 0.68 11.29
N ASP A 47 11.75 1.33 10.28
CA ASP A 47 11.37 2.68 9.86
C ASP A 47 9.99 2.69 9.18
N ALA A 48 9.73 1.70 8.34
CA ALA A 48 8.43 1.53 7.69
C ALA A 48 7.31 1.37 8.73
N SER A 49 7.53 0.58 9.79
CA SER A 49 6.55 0.40 10.87
C SER A 49 6.31 1.68 11.65
N ALA A 50 7.37 2.42 12.01
CA ALA A 50 7.23 3.68 12.74
C ALA A 50 6.45 4.74 11.93
N LEU A 51 6.73 4.86 10.64
CA LEU A 51 6.03 5.77 9.75
C LEU A 51 4.57 5.35 9.53
N TYR A 52 4.32 4.05 9.32
CA TYR A 52 2.96 3.53 9.16
C TYR A 52 2.12 3.71 10.43
N ALA A 53 2.67 3.43 11.61
CA ALA A 53 2.01 3.68 12.89
C ALA A 53 1.63 5.17 13.07
N ARG A 54 2.51 6.09 12.65
CA ARG A 54 2.20 7.52 12.67
C ARG A 54 1.08 7.89 11.70
N ASN A 55 1.02 7.28 10.51
CA ASN A 55 -0.08 7.49 9.57
C ASN A 55 -1.41 7.02 10.16
N LEU A 56 -1.44 5.83 10.80
CA LEU A 56 -2.63 5.33 11.49
C LEU A 56 -3.07 6.25 12.63
N LEU A 57 -2.12 6.74 13.44
CA LEU A 57 -2.40 7.68 14.51
C LEU A 57 -3.01 8.98 13.97
N ASN A 58 -2.41 9.55 12.92
CA ASN A 58 -2.90 10.78 12.30
C ASN A 58 -4.29 10.60 11.68
N LEU A 59 -4.61 9.40 11.18
CA LEU A 59 -5.93 9.07 10.67
C LEU A 59 -6.96 8.93 11.80
N VAL A 60 -6.64 8.25 12.89
CA VAL A 60 -7.61 7.93 13.95
C VAL A 60 -7.80 9.08 14.94
N GLN A 61 -6.74 9.82 15.27
CA GLN A 61 -6.74 10.84 16.32
C GLN A 61 -7.82 11.93 16.15
N PRO A 62 -8.14 12.45 14.95
CA PRO A 62 -9.20 13.44 14.78
C PRO A 62 -10.58 12.98 15.22
N PHE A 63 -10.82 11.67 15.21
CA PHE A 63 -12.12 11.05 15.50
C PHE A 63 -12.25 10.52 16.93
N VAL A 64 -11.25 10.75 17.77
CA VAL A 64 -11.30 10.39 19.20
C VAL A 64 -11.86 11.56 19.99
N ASP A 65 -13.00 11.35 20.63
CA ASP A 65 -13.55 12.33 21.56
C ASP A 65 -12.63 12.51 22.77
N LYS A 66 -12.26 13.75 23.08
CA LYS A 66 -11.23 14.04 24.08
C LYS A 66 -11.70 13.85 25.52
N GLU A 67 -13.01 13.91 25.76
CA GLU A 67 -13.57 13.78 27.11
C GLU A 67 -13.83 12.32 27.46
N SER A 68 -14.48 11.58 26.57
CA SER A 68 -14.86 10.18 26.77
C SER A 68 -13.78 9.18 26.32
N GLY A 69 -12.87 9.60 25.44
CA GLY A 69 -11.91 8.71 24.78
C GLY A 69 -12.55 7.77 23.74
N ALA A 70 -13.83 7.94 23.44
CA ALA A 70 -14.55 7.12 22.48
C ALA A 70 -14.15 7.47 21.05
N LEU A 71 -14.10 6.46 20.18
CA LEU A 71 -13.98 6.66 18.74
C LEU A 71 -15.35 7.01 18.16
N VAL A 72 -15.50 8.22 17.65
CA VAL A 72 -16.73 8.76 17.07
C VAL A 72 -16.49 8.96 15.58
N LEU A 73 -17.03 8.06 14.77
CA LEU A 73 -16.90 8.11 13.31
C LEU A 73 -18.16 8.74 12.71
N ASP A 74 -18.00 9.90 12.09
CA ASP A 74 -19.00 10.44 11.17
C ASP A 74 -18.75 9.83 9.78
N PHE A 75 -19.76 9.12 9.25
CA PHE A 75 -19.63 8.46 7.95
C PHE A 75 -19.97 9.39 6.78
N GLU A 76 -20.41 10.61 7.05
CA GLU A 76 -20.52 11.69 6.06
C GLU A 76 -19.21 12.48 5.93
N ASP A 77 -18.24 12.28 6.82
CA ASP A 77 -16.90 12.85 6.70
C ASP A 77 -16.15 12.23 5.51
N GLU A 78 -15.58 13.06 4.64
CA GLU A 78 -14.94 12.62 3.40
C GLU A 78 -13.78 11.64 3.63
N VAL A 79 -13.03 11.80 4.74
CA VAL A 79 -11.90 10.93 5.06
C VAL A 79 -12.40 9.55 5.48
N ILE A 80 -13.44 9.49 6.31
CA ILE A 80 -14.06 8.22 6.72
C ILE A 80 -14.77 7.55 5.55
N ALA A 81 -15.55 8.29 4.78
CA ALA A 81 -16.26 7.76 3.61
C ALA A 81 -15.29 7.19 2.57
N GLY A 82 -14.18 7.89 2.30
CA GLY A 82 -13.15 7.41 1.37
C GLY A 82 -12.34 6.21 1.88
N ALA A 83 -12.19 6.06 3.19
CA ALA A 83 -11.41 4.97 3.79
C ALA A 83 -12.25 3.71 4.13
N CYS A 84 -13.57 3.86 4.34
CA CYS A 84 -14.42 2.77 4.80
C CYS A 84 -14.91 1.90 3.65
N ALA A 85 -14.47 0.64 3.60
CA ALA A 85 -14.96 -0.34 2.62
C ALA A 85 -16.35 -0.89 2.98
N MET A 86 -16.58 -1.17 4.27
CA MET A 86 -17.73 -1.93 4.76
C MET A 86 -18.15 -1.46 6.15
N LYS A 87 -19.46 -1.41 6.41
CA LYS A 87 -20.05 -1.06 7.71
C LYS A 87 -21.22 -1.98 8.00
N ALA A 88 -21.27 -2.51 9.23
CA ALA A 88 -22.39 -3.33 9.73
C ALA A 88 -22.80 -4.51 8.82
N GLY A 89 -21.87 -5.08 8.08
CA GLY A 89 -22.15 -6.21 7.18
C GLY A 89 -22.39 -5.82 5.72
N GLU A 90 -22.40 -4.53 5.39
CA GLU A 90 -22.73 -4.02 4.05
C GLU A 90 -21.56 -3.22 3.46
N LEU A 91 -21.34 -3.37 2.15
CA LEU A 91 -20.40 -2.52 1.41
C LEU A 91 -20.94 -1.10 1.38
N VAL A 92 -20.06 -0.14 1.68
CA VAL A 92 -20.41 1.30 1.67
C VAL A 92 -19.58 2.09 0.67
N HIS A 93 -18.44 1.55 0.23
CA HIS A 93 -17.56 2.23 -0.71
C HIS A 93 -18.10 2.12 -2.15
N PRO A 94 -18.37 3.23 -2.87
CA PRO A 94 -19.02 3.22 -4.18
C PRO A 94 -18.33 2.31 -5.20
N THR A 95 -17.00 2.42 -5.31
CA THR A 95 -16.21 1.61 -6.26
C THR A 95 -16.29 0.10 -5.99
N LEU A 96 -16.50 -0.32 -4.73
CA LEU A 96 -16.62 -1.74 -4.40
C LEU A 96 -18.02 -2.28 -4.69
N ILE A 97 -19.04 -1.43 -4.60
CA ILE A 97 -20.43 -1.77 -4.91
C ILE A 97 -20.59 -1.95 -6.42
N GLU A 98 -20.11 -0.99 -7.22
CA GLU A 98 -20.20 -1.03 -8.69
C GLU A 98 -19.51 -2.26 -9.29
N ASN A 99 -18.39 -2.69 -8.71
CA ASN A 99 -17.61 -3.84 -9.19
C ASN A 99 -18.23 -5.21 -8.81
N GLN A 100 -19.37 -5.27 -8.13
CA GLN A 100 -20.09 -6.52 -7.92
C GLN A 100 -21.06 -6.87 -9.07
N GLU A 101 -21.38 -5.90 -9.92
CA GLU A 101 -22.36 -6.07 -11.02
C GLU A 101 -21.72 -6.42 -12.38
N GLY A 102 -20.40 -6.58 -12.44
CA GLY A 102 -19.63 -6.96 -13.64
C GLY A 102 -18.91 -8.30 -13.49
#